data_AF-A0A3S3NZU8-F1
#
_entry.id   AF-A0A3S3NZU8-F1
#
_cell.length_a   1.000
_cell.length_b   1.000
_cell.length_c   1.000
_cell.angle_alpha   90.00
_cell.angle_beta   90.00
_cell.angle_gamma   90.00
#
_symmetry.space_group_name_H-M   'P 1'
#
loop_
_entity.id
_entity.type
_entity.pdbx_description
1 polymer ?
#
loop_
_entity_poly.entity_id
_entity_poly.type
_entity_poly.pdbx_seq_one_letter_code
_entity_poly.pdbx_strand_id
1 'polypeptide(L)'
;MEKKMKWKKEDVFFFHVNQLLFLVVVFMVVGSCHGYRLNQAGKLQALLKVKKQNGTREEWATPTWVGDGPSEGGAMELDLITNGLPGQPSSVNFKQYAGYITV
;
A
#
# COMPACT_ATOMS: atom_id res chain seq x y z
N MET A 1 66.67 6.34 -19.09
CA MET A 1 67.09 5.42 -18.00
C MET A 1 65.90 5.23 -17.05
N GLU A 2 65.12 4.16 -17.22
CA GLU A 2 64.04 3.82 -16.28
C GLU A 2 64.64 3.19 -15.03
N LYS A 3 64.52 3.87 -13.88
CA LYS A 3 64.81 3.25 -12.58
C LYS A 3 63.65 2.32 -12.24
N LYS A 4 63.86 1.00 -12.36
CA LYS A 4 62.92 0.02 -11.80
C LYS A 4 62.93 0.14 -10.28
N MET A 5 61.80 0.58 -9.72
CA MET A 5 61.61 0.69 -8.27
C MET A 5 61.56 -0.72 -7.67
N LYS A 6 62.52 -1.03 -6.80
CA LYS A 6 62.69 -2.34 -6.18
C LYS A 6 62.07 -2.30 -4.79
N TRP A 7 60.84 -2.78 -4.66
CA TRP A 7 60.11 -2.81 -3.41
C TRP A 7 60.70 -3.83 -2.43
N LYS A 8 60.79 -3.49 -1.14
CA LYS A 8 61.15 -4.46 -0.11
C LYS A 8 59.92 -5.29 0.25
N LYS A 9 60.16 -6.50 0.78
CA LYS A 9 59.08 -7.40 1.22
C LYS A 9 58.17 -6.74 2.26
N GLU A 10 58.75 -5.92 3.13
CA GLU A 10 58.03 -5.14 4.14
C GLU A 10 57.05 -4.14 3.50
N ASP A 11 57.49 -3.42 2.46
CA ASP A 11 56.63 -2.45 1.76
C ASP A 11 55.43 -3.13 1.09
N VAL A 12 55.64 -4.31 0.51
CA VAL A 12 54.57 -5.13 -0.10
C VAL A 12 53.60 -5.63 0.96
N PHE A 13 54.10 -6.04 2.13
CA PHE A 13 53.27 -6.44 3.26
C PHE A 13 52.40 -5.28 3.77
N PHE A 14 52.99 -4.10 4.00
CA PHE A 14 52.24 -2.91 4.42
C PHE A 14 51.21 -2.47 3.37
N PHE A 15 51.55 -2.58 2.09
CA PHE A 15 50.62 -2.29 1.00
C PHE A 15 49.39 -3.21 1.04
N HIS A 16 49.59 -4.53 1.20
CA HIS A 16 48.48 -5.48 1.28
C HIS A 16 47.63 -5.33 2.55
N VAL A 17 48.27 -5.03 3.69
CA VAL A 17 47.54 -4.76 4.95
C VAL A 17 46.69 -3.50 4.83
N ASN A 18 47.23 -2.42 4.25
CA ASN A 18 46.50 -1.19 4.05
C ASN A 18 45.36 -1.35 3.02
N GLN A 19 45.59 -2.11 1.96
CA GLN A 19 44.56 -2.46 0.98
C GLN A 19 43.43 -3.27 1.61
N LEU A 20 43.76 -4.26 2.46
CA LEU A 20 42.76 -5.05 3.19
C LEU A 20 41.95 -4.17 4.14
N LEU A 21 42.61 -3.27 4.88
CA LEU A 21 41.94 -2.32 5.78
C LEU A 21 40.97 -1.41 5.01
N PHE A 22 41.39 -0.90 3.85
CA PHE A 22 40.54 -0.09 3.00
C PHE A 22 39.29 -0.84 2.53
N LEU A 23 39.44 -2.10 2.11
CA LEU A 23 38.30 -2.94 1.70
C LEU A 23 37.32 -3.20 2.85
N VAL A 24 37.83 -3.42 4.07
CA VAL A 24 36.99 -3.58 5.27
C VAL A 24 36.20 -2.31 5.58
N VAL A 25 36.83 -1.13 5.49
CA VAL A 25 36.15 0.16 5.70
C VAL A 25 35.07 0.38 4.65
N VAL A 26 35.36 0.14 3.37
CA VAL A 26 34.37 0.26 2.28
C VAL A 26 33.21 -0.70 2.50
N PHE A 27 33.47 -1.94 2.91
CA PHE A 27 32.42 -2.93 3.20
C PHE A 27 31.55 -2.52 4.40
N MET A 28 32.13 -1.95 5.46
CA MET A 28 31.34 -1.42 6.58
C MET A 28 30.47 -0.23 6.17
N VAL A 29 31.00 0.71 5.39
CA VAL A 29 30.26 1.89 4.94
C VAL A 29 29.11 1.49 3.99
N VAL A 30 29.37 0.61 3.02
CA VAL A 30 28.36 0.13 2.06
C VAL A 30 27.37 -0.84 2.72
N GLY A 31 27.85 -1.72 3.60
CA GLY A 31 27.01 -2.64 4.36
C GLY A 31 26.07 -1.93 5.34
N SER A 32 26.47 -0.76 5.86
CA SER A 32 25.61 0.10 6.68
C SER A 32 24.49 0.78 5.89
N CYS A 33 24.54 0.78 4.55
CA CYS A 33 23.51 1.40 3.71
C CYS A 33 22.26 0.53 3.51
N HIS A 34 22.30 -0.77 3.85
CA HIS A 34 21.15 -1.67 3.70
C HIS A 34 20.57 -2.04 5.06
N GLY A 35 19.64 -1.23 5.55
CA GLY A 35 18.92 -1.62 6.76
C GLY A 35 18.07 -0.58 7.45
N TYR A 36 17.53 0.43 6.77
CA TYR A 36 16.36 1.08 7.33
C TYR A 36 15.20 0.07 7.28
N ARG A 37 14.94 -0.61 8.41
CA ARG A 37 13.77 -1.47 8.58
C ARG A 37 12.53 -0.59 8.52
N LEU A 38 12.08 -0.27 7.32
CA LEU A 38 10.78 0.29 7.06
C LEU A 38 9.78 -0.81 7.40
N ASN A 39 9.26 -0.81 8.63
CA ASN A 39 8.19 -1.70 9.06
C ASN A 39 6.85 -1.25 8.44
N GLN A 40 6.80 -1.24 7.12
CA GLN A 40 5.65 -0.82 6.32
C GLN A 40 4.47 -1.74 6.60
N ALA A 41 4.72 -3.04 6.80
CA ALA A 41 3.72 -4.01 7.23
C ALA A 41 3.13 -3.68 8.61
N GLY A 42 3.97 -3.30 9.58
CA GLY A 42 3.51 -2.87 10.90
C GLY A 42 2.70 -1.58 10.87
N LYS A 43 3.12 -0.59 10.08
CA LYS A 43 2.34 0.64 9.84
C LYS A 43 0.98 0.33 9.19
N LEU A 44 0.94 -0.57 8.21
CA LEU A 44 -0.29 -1.01 7.57
C LEU A 44 -1.23 -1.71 8.57
N GLN A 45 -0.71 -2.64 9.38
CA GLN A 45 -1.50 -3.33 10.39
C GLN A 45 -2.06 -2.37 11.45
N ALA A 46 -1.29 -1.36 11.85
CA ALA A 46 -1.75 -0.32 12.77
C ALA A 46 -2.90 0.50 12.16
N LEU A 47 -2.77 0.92 10.88
CA LEU A 47 -3.83 1.65 10.18
C LEU A 47 -5.10 0.82 10.01
N LEU A 48 -4.98 -0.46 9.67
CA LEU A 48 -6.13 -1.36 9.55
C LEU A 48 -6.85 -1.56 10.89
N LYS A 49 -6.11 -1.66 12.00
CA LYS A 49 -6.70 -1.72 13.35
C LYS A 49 -7.44 -0.44 13.72
N VAL A 50 -6.84 0.72 13.46
CA VAL A 50 -7.49 2.03 13.69
C VAL A 50 -8.74 2.18 12.83
N LYS A 51 -8.68 1.81 11.54
CA LYS A 51 -9.86 1.82 10.65
C LYS A 51 -10.97 0.89 11.16
N LYS A 52 -10.62 -0.30 11.67
CA LYS A 52 -11.60 -1.23 12.25
C LYS A 52 -12.25 -0.68 13.52
N GLN A 53 -11.51 0.07 14.33
CA GLN A 53 -12.02 0.68 15.57
C GLN A 53 -12.85 1.94 15.31
N ASN A 54 -12.47 2.72 14.29
CA ASN A 54 -13.15 3.96 13.89
C ASN A 54 -14.22 3.74 12.81
N GLY A 55 -14.40 2.49 12.37
CA GLY A 55 -15.45 2.10 11.44
C GLY A 55 -16.78 2.15 12.16
N THR A 56 -17.52 3.25 11.95
CA THR A 56 -18.97 3.16 11.75
C THR A 56 -19.25 1.85 11.03
N ARG A 57 -20.04 0.99 11.66
CA ARG A 57 -20.58 -0.23 11.06
C ARG A 57 -21.15 0.17 9.70
N GLU A 58 -20.41 -0.19 8.67
CA GLU A 58 -20.73 0.05 7.27
C GLU A 58 -22.14 -0.53 7.02
N GLU A 59 -23.16 0.34 6.93
CA GLU A 59 -24.59 -0.01 6.88
C GLU A 59 -24.92 -0.96 5.73
N TRP A 60 -24.12 -0.92 4.67
CA TRP A 60 -24.22 -1.78 3.48
C TRP A 60 -23.74 -3.22 3.71
N ALA A 61 -23.13 -3.53 4.87
CA ALA A 61 -22.68 -4.88 5.23
C ALA A 61 -23.71 -5.66 6.07
N THR A 62 -24.82 -5.03 6.46
CA THR A 62 -25.97 -5.73 7.02
C THR A 62 -27.00 -5.93 5.93
N PRO A 63 -27.36 -7.18 5.58
CA PRO A 63 -28.59 -7.41 4.85
C PRO A 63 -29.73 -7.12 5.82
N THR A 64 -30.19 -5.87 5.85
CA THR A 64 -31.50 -5.56 6.42
C THR A 64 -32.50 -6.13 5.43
N TRP A 65 -32.82 -7.42 5.59
CA TRP A 65 -34.06 -7.96 5.06
C TRP A 65 -35.17 -7.24 5.82
N VAL A 66 -35.57 -6.06 5.33
CA VAL A 66 -36.86 -5.48 5.67
C VAL A 66 -37.86 -6.45 5.08
N GLY A 67 -38.25 -7.41 5.91
CA GLY A 67 -39.43 -8.21 5.67
C GLY A 67 -40.60 -7.26 5.69
N ASP A 68 -41.04 -6.86 4.51
CA ASP A 68 -42.46 -6.77 4.25
C ASP A 68 -42.74 -7.61 3.01
N GLY A 69 -43.89 -8.30 3.07
CA GLY A 69 -44.28 -9.34 2.13
C GLY A 69 -44.39 -8.87 0.67
N PRO A 70 -44.86 -9.75 -0.24
CA PRO A 70 -45.01 -9.41 -1.64
C PRO A 70 -46.04 -8.28 -1.76
N SER A 71 -45.57 -7.04 -1.84
CA SER A 71 -46.39 -5.94 -2.31
C SER A 71 -46.66 -6.23 -3.78
N GLU A 72 -47.91 -6.55 -4.06
CA GLU A 72 -48.46 -6.72 -5.39
C GLU A 72 -48.13 -5.49 -6.24
N GLY A 73 -47.08 -5.61 -7.05
CA GLY A 73 -46.60 -4.55 -7.94
C GLY A 73 -45.31 -3.90 -7.44
N GLY A 74 -44.20 -4.16 -8.15
CA GLY A 74 -42.93 -3.48 -7.90
C GLY A 74 -43.11 -1.97 -7.98
N ALA A 75 -43.03 -1.30 -6.83
CA ALA A 75 -43.24 0.12 -6.72
C ALA A 75 -41.98 0.86 -7.20
N MET A 76 -42.12 1.67 -8.24
CA MET A 76 -41.01 2.40 -8.89
C MET A 76 -40.22 3.28 -7.91
N GLU A 77 -40.86 3.72 -6.82
CA GLU A 77 -40.23 4.53 -5.79
C GLU A 77 -39.14 3.78 -5.02
N LEU A 78 -39.26 2.45 -4.88
CA LEU A 78 -38.30 1.61 -4.18
C LEU A 78 -36.99 1.43 -4.97
N ASP A 79 -37.07 1.55 -6.30
CA ASP A 79 -35.92 1.40 -7.19
C ASP A 79 -35.17 2.72 -7.42
N LEU A 80 -35.65 3.84 -6.87
CA LEU A 80 -35.08 5.18 -7.10
C LEU A 80 -33.68 5.33 -6.49
N ILE A 81 -32.71 5.73 -7.31
CA ILE A 81 -31.34 6.06 -6.89
C ILE A 81 -31.31 7.51 -6.39
N THR A 82 -31.28 7.69 -5.07
CA THR A 82 -31.41 9.00 -4.40
C THR A 82 -30.10 9.80 -4.33
N ASN A 83 -28.96 9.13 -4.14
CA ASN A 83 -27.67 9.78 -3.87
C ASN A 83 -26.75 9.88 -5.11
N GLY A 84 -27.28 9.57 -6.29
CA GLY A 84 -26.47 9.45 -7.52
C GLY A 84 -25.54 8.24 -7.52
N LEU A 85 -24.83 8.04 -8.63
CA LEU A 85 -23.90 6.93 -8.82
C LEU A 85 -22.45 7.35 -8.49
N PRO A 86 -21.60 6.41 -8.05
CA PRO A 86 -20.17 6.69 -7.86
C PRO A 86 -19.51 7.24 -9.13
N GLY A 87 -18.82 8.38 -9.01
CA GLY A 87 -18.16 9.04 -10.14
C GLY A 87 -19.11 9.80 -11.08
N GLN A 88 -20.40 9.86 -10.77
CA GLN A 88 -21.37 10.63 -11.54
C GLN A 88 -21.12 12.13 -11.36
N PRO A 89 -21.08 12.93 -12.44
CA PRO A 89 -20.97 14.37 -12.34
C PRO A 89 -22.18 14.95 -11.59
N SER A 90 -21.97 16.05 -10.85
CA SER A 90 -22.97 16.66 -9.97
C SER A 90 -24.20 17.23 -10.67
N SER A 91 -24.20 17.31 -12.01
CA SER A 91 -25.21 17.98 -12.83
C SER A 91 -26.11 17.01 -13.59
N VAL A 92 -26.69 16.03 -12.90
CA VAL A 92 -27.68 15.13 -13.52
C VAL A 92 -29.09 15.56 -13.13
N ASN A 93 -29.87 15.96 -14.13
CA ASN A 93 -31.20 16.54 -13.97
C ASN A 93 -32.34 15.54 -14.23
N PHE A 94 -32.08 14.24 -14.15
CA PHE A 94 -33.09 13.19 -14.33
C PHE A 94 -33.02 12.16 -13.21
N LYS A 95 -34.18 11.53 -12.94
CA LYS A 95 -34.31 10.45 -11.95
C LYS A 95 -33.76 9.14 -12.52
N GLN A 96 -33.06 8.38 -11.71
CA GLN A 96 -32.46 7.09 -12.08
C GLN A 96 -33.07 6.00 -11.23
N TYR A 97 -33.33 4.83 -11.82
CA TYR A 97 -33.96 3.70 -11.14
C TYR A 97 -33.17 2.41 -11.43
N ALA A 98 -33.05 1.51 -10.45
CA ALA A 98 -32.39 0.22 -10.60
C ALA A 98 -33.10 -0.86 -9.75
N GLY A 99 -33.60 -1.91 -10.41
CA GLY A 99 -34.36 -3.00 -9.78
C GLY A 99 -34.40 -4.27 -10.65
N TYR A 100 -35.08 -5.30 -10.16
CA TYR A 100 -35.26 -6.58 -10.86
C TYR A 100 -36.64 -6.68 -11.49
N ILE A 101 -36.71 -7.21 -12.72
CA ILE A 101 -37.97 -7.48 -13.43
C ILE A 101 -38.12 -9.00 -13.58
N THR A 102 -39.28 -9.52 -13.20
CA THR A 102 -39.68 -10.89 -13.53
C THR A 102 -40.21 -10.93 -14.96
N VAL A 103 -39.67 -11.82 -15.80
CA VAL A 103 -40.04 -12.01 -17.21
C VAL A 103 -40.81 -13.31 -17.45
#